data_AF-A0A7S4SUK3-F1
#
_entry.id   AF-A0A7S4SUK3-F1
#
_cell.length_a   1.000
_cell.length_b   1.000
_cell.length_c   1.000
_cell.angle_alpha   90.00
_cell.angle_beta   90.00
_cell.angle_gamma   90.00
#
_symmetry.space_group_name_H-M   'P 1'
#
loop_
_entity.id
_entity.type
_entity.pdbx_description
1 polymer ?
#
loop_
_entity_poly.entity_id
_entity_poly.type
_entity_poly.pdbx_seq_one_letter_code
_entity_poly.pdbx_strand_id
1 'polypeptide(L)'
;EQMVQHPAPCEPGKPASKKVPLAYGGEPLRMIGYYNKWSASDAKSCFERAVLQGRCAGHSLFGSADAAPPVWRLTVCLRDGRLSFQVLSCSQLFSFRVFAAEVGSDGFSRLVHGEPSAILATAGGHGHGHGRNFVIQEPANTVVSIYAEVARGRTPDPEAAGRGVAVWYAREAGVLPSDVPTLKQEAGCDKPRMPCQPSWQHQAKLRCAAGIAIPAQLCFEPELEWVRSMMDEFIEEYVRRDFQDGLRMAWTAEAGARHKKEARRREVCLRCQLPIISKYGFPASFQGVLQAYSAFPWYDFEVYHKDLLLKWLTDPEAQEARPLPATGNEQSGLATAVQACKVEIERSVGRAPALPAPLRGGAAAASSARLVHVKLPWAETAPTVAPLVVAVAADLLSPDEVDALRAWIEIRCRWKPSNGHLISRIDDMVLARELWMRLQHLLPESCGSRPAAGLSEHLRFLRYGPEHRFLPHEDSMQTVSAAGSMPSRRSLLSALLYLSEPEGPHARGGTRFIAPDCPECARQGYCEAACDRCVDAPVRRGSLLLFAQSARHAGTMPESMEKLAVRTDVMYFDWPPGADSGL
;
A
#
# COMPACT_ATOMS: atom_id res chain seq x y z
N GLU A 1 -1.44 16.26 -71.19
CA GLU A 1 -0.06 15.74 -71.03
C GLU A 1 0.71 16.66 -70.09
N GLN A 2 0.90 16.23 -68.84
CA GLN A 2 1.84 16.89 -67.91
C GLN A 2 2.70 15.80 -67.29
N MET A 3 4.02 15.93 -67.50
CA MET A 3 5.05 15.00 -67.06
C MET A 3 5.14 14.95 -65.54
N VAL A 4 5.00 13.76 -64.97
CA VAL A 4 5.34 13.46 -63.58
C VAL A 4 6.86 13.34 -63.48
N GLN A 5 7.50 14.20 -62.70
CA GLN A 5 8.91 14.03 -62.30
C GLN A 5 8.99 13.12 -61.08
N HIS A 6 9.71 12.01 -61.21
CA HIS A 6 10.06 11.14 -60.08
C HIS A 6 11.19 11.76 -59.24
N PRO A 7 11.15 11.66 -57.91
CA PRO A 7 12.25 12.10 -57.05
C PRO A 7 13.47 11.18 -57.21
N ALA A 8 14.65 11.79 -57.14
CA ALA A 8 15.94 11.12 -57.28
C ALA A 8 16.19 10.07 -56.16
N PRO A 9 16.91 8.98 -56.45
CA PRO A 9 17.23 7.97 -55.45
C PRO A 9 18.19 8.54 -54.38
N CYS A 10 17.88 8.26 -53.12
CA CYS A 10 18.75 8.59 -51.97
C CYS A 10 20.09 7.87 -52.09
N GLU A 11 21.18 8.59 -51.78
CA GLU A 11 22.52 8.02 -51.72
C GLU A 11 22.62 6.90 -50.66
N PRO A 12 23.41 5.84 -50.92
CA PRO A 12 23.63 4.77 -49.95
C PRO A 12 24.40 5.30 -48.73
N GLY A 13 23.72 5.30 -47.58
CA GLY A 13 24.31 5.68 -46.30
C GLY A 13 25.52 4.81 -45.93
N LYS A 14 26.52 5.42 -45.28
CA LYS A 14 27.71 4.75 -44.74
C LYS A 14 27.33 3.45 -44.01
N PRO A 15 28.05 2.33 -44.21
CA PRO A 15 27.79 1.10 -43.50
C PRO A 15 27.94 1.32 -41.99
N ALA A 16 26.90 1.01 -41.23
CA ALA A 16 26.95 1.02 -39.77
C ALA A 16 28.08 0.10 -39.30
N SER A 17 28.96 0.59 -38.43
CA SER A 17 30.00 -0.23 -37.83
C SER A 17 29.34 -1.43 -37.13
N LYS A 18 29.63 -2.66 -37.58
CA LYS A 18 29.13 -3.89 -36.94
C LYS A 18 29.70 -3.98 -35.53
N LYS A 19 28.98 -3.46 -34.53
CA LYS A 19 29.30 -3.71 -33.13
C LYS A 19 28.88 -5.14 -32.78
N VAL A 20 29.78 -5.86 -32.13
CA VAL A 20 29.54 -7.23 -31.67
C VAL A 20 28.66 -7.16 -30.42
N PRO A 21 27.58 -7.97 -30.32
CA PRO A 21 26.77 -8.07 -29.10
C PRO A 21 27.64 -8.37 -27.88
N LEU A 22 27.28 -7.80 -26.72
CA LEU A 22 27.97 -8.14 -25.48
C LEU A 22 27.66 -9.60 -25.13
N ALA A 23 28.69 -10.44 -25.03
CA ALA A 23 28.52 -11.83 -24.63
C ALA A 23 28.42 -11.92 -23.11
N TYR A 24 27.25 -12.30 -22.61
CA TYR A 24 27.01 -12.51 -21.19
C TYR A 24 27.19 -13.98 -20.84
N GLY A 25 28.07 -14.26 -19.88
CA GLY A 25 28.43 -15.61 -19.45
C GLY A 25 28.16 -15.91 -17.98
N GLY A 26 27.24 -15.17 -17.34
CA GLY A 26 26.88 -15.38 -15.92
C GLY A 26 27.58 -14.44 -14.92
N GLU A 27 28.68 -13.79 -15.32
CA GLU A 27 29.43 -12.89 -14.42
C GLU A 27 28.64 -11.63 -13.99
N PRO A 28 28.87 -11.06 -12.80
CA PRO A 28 28.23 -9.82 -12.39
C PRO A 28 28.62 -8.63 -13.28
N LEU A 29 27.68 -8.13 -14.10
CA LEU A 29 27.91 -6.95 -14.93
C LEU A 29 27.25 -5.72 -14.30
N ARG A 30 28.03 -4.71 -13.90
CA ARG A 30 27.51 -3.41 -13.43
C ARG A 30 27.53 -2.37 -14.54
N MET A 31 26.39 -1.73 -14.76
CA MET A 31 26.24 -0.72 -15.82
C MET A 31 25.62 0.53 -15.24
N ILE A 32 26.15 1.71 -15.60
CA ILE A 32 25.70 2.99 -15.05
C ILE A 32 25.40 3.94 -16.21
N GLY A 33 24.13 4.29 -16.36
CA GLY A 33 23.65 5.26 -17.35
C GLY A 33 23.27 6.58 -16.70
N TYR A 34 23.78 7.69 -17.24
CA TYR A 34 23.28 9.04 -17.00
C TYR A 34 22.37 9.45 -18.17
N TYR A 35 21.40 10.33 -17.92
CA TYR A 35 20.39 10.79 -18.90
C TYR A 35 20.96 11.17 -20.30
N ASN A 36 22.22 11.59 -20.38
CA ASN A 36 22.90 11.95 -21.63
C ASN A 36 24.14 11.09 -21.98
N LYS A 37 24.56 10.13 -21.13
CA LYS A 37 25.78 9.33 -21.33
C LYS A 37 25.66 7.95 -20.67
N TRP A 38 25.97 6.88 -21.39
CA TRP A 38 26.04 5.53 -20.85
C TRP A 38 27.48 5.02 -20.79
N SER A 39 27.86 4.41 -19.68
CA SER A 39 29.15 3.72 -19.51
C SER A 39 28.97 2.38 -18.79
N ALA A 40 29.69 1.36 -19.22
CA ALA A 40 29.83 0.11 -18.47
C ALA A 40 31.13 0.16 -17.64
N SER A 41 31.20 -0.66 -16.59
CA SER A 41 32.45 -0.84 -15.82
C SER A 41 33.60 -1.42 -16.68
N ASP A 42 33.26 -2.10 -17.78
CA ASP A 42 34.19 -2.47 -18.85
C ASP A 42 34.11 -1.50 -20.05
N ALA A 43 35.26 -1.06 -20.55
CA ALA A 43 35.46 0.06 -21.47
C ALA A 43 34.90 -0.09 -22.92
N LYS A 44 33.90 -0.95 -23.16
CA LYS A 44 33.26 -1.13 -24.48
C LYS A 44 31.74 -0.99 -24.33
N SER A 45 31.21 0.22 -24.46
CA SER A 45 29.77 0.44 -24.38
C SER A 45 29.05 -0.01 -25.67
N CYS A 46 28.25 -1.08 -25.55
CA CYS A 46 27.36 -1.59 -26.61
C CYS A 46 25.97 -0.92 -26.62
N PHE A 47 25.84 0.28 -26.04
CA PHE A 47 24.59 1.04 -26.03
C PHE A 47 24.49 1.90 -27.26
N GLU A 48 23.34 1.82 -27.90
CA GLU A 48 23.00 2.68 -29.03
C GLU A 48 21.73 3.44 -28.70
N ARG A 49 21.75 4.74 -28.97
CA ARG A 49 20.53 5.53 -29.04
C ARG A 49 19.73 4.98 -30.21
N ALA A 50 18.59 4.35 -29.94
CA ALA A 50 17.77 3.78 -30.98
C ALA A 50 16.92 4.90 -31.61
N VAL A 51 17.07 5.09 -32.92
CA VAL A 51 16.10 5.87 -33.69
C VAL A 51 15.02 4.89 -34.14
N LEU A 52 13.86 4.93 -33.49
CA LEU A 52 12.70 4.18 -33.98
C LEU A 52 12.28 4.81 -35.31
N GLN A 53 12.48 4.09 -36.42
CA GLN A 53 12.10 4.58 -37.75
C GLN A 53 10.59 4.85 -37.76
N GLY A 54 10.21 6.12 -37.93
CA GLY A 54 8.82 6.54 -37.98
C GLY A 54 8.58 8.01 -37.63
N ARG A 55 9.35 8.61 -36.71
CA ARG A 55 9.27 10.05 -36.39
C ARG A 55 10.56 10.53 -35.74
N CYS A 56 11.42 11.22 -36.50
CA CYS A 56 12.38 12.20 -35.96
C CYS A 56 13.14 12.85 -37.13
N ALA A 57 12.67 14.01 -37.57
CA ALA A 57 13.53 15.00 -38.24
C ALA A 57 13.41 16.30 -37.43
N GLY A 58 14.54 16.81 -36.94
CA GLY A 58 14.63 18.12 -36.27
C GLY A 58 15.44 18.10 -34.98
N HIS A 59 16.71 18.50 -35.06
CA HIS A 59 17.56 18.79 -33.90
C HIS A 59 17.16 20.11 -33.24
N SER A 60 16.82 20.07 -31.95
CA SER A 60 17.02 21.18 -31.01
C SER A 60 17.47 20.61 -29.67
N LEU A 61 18.57 21.14 -29.12
CA LEU A 61 19.12 20.75 -27.82
C LEU A 61 18.31 21.30 -26.63
N PHE A 62 17.25 22.08 -26.90
CA PHE A 62 16.24 22.51 -25.93
C PHE A 62 14.87 22.49 -26.64
N GLY A 63 14.29 21.29 -26.75
CA GLY A 63 13.07 21.05 -27.53
C GLY A 63 11.81 20.88 -26.67
N SER A 64 10.72 21.49 -27.15
CA SER A 64 9.30 21.35 -26.84
C SER A 64 8.86 20.12 -26.01
N ALA A 65 7.83 20.30 -25.18
CA ALA A 65 7.12 19.26 -24.43
C ALA A 65 6.59 18.10 -25.31
N ASP A 66 6.61 18.23 -26.64
CA ASP A 66 6.13 17.24 -27.61
C ASP A 66 7.22 16.33 -28.20
N ALA A 67 8.49 16.47 -27.80
CA ALA A 67 9.54 15.59 -28.28
C ALA A 67 9.40 14.17 -27.68
N ALA A 68 9.38 13.15 -28.55
CA ALA A 68 9.32 11.75 -28.12
C ALA A 68 10.51 11.40 -27.20
N PRO A 69 10.30 10.61 -26.13
CA PRO A 69 11.36 10.31 -25.17
C PRO A 69 12.55 9.60 -25.83
N PRO A 70 13.79 9.85 -25.39
CA PRO A 70 14.92 9.08 -25.88
C PRO A 70 14.77 7.60 -25.50
N VAL A 71 14.91 6.72 -26.50
CA VAL A 71 14.92 5.26 -26.33
C VAL A 71 16.35 4.74 -26.47
N TRP A 72 16.77 3.94 -25.51
CA TRP A 72 18.08 3.29 -25.49
C TRP A 72 17.93 1.79 -25.72
N ARG A 73 18.86 1.20 -26.48
CA ARG A 73 18.90 -0.26 -26.73
C ARG A 73 20.18 -0.85 -26.17
N LEU A 74 20.02 -1.92 -25.38
CA LEU A 74 21.07 -2.83 -24.94
C LEU A 74 20.90 -4.16 -25.68
N THR A 75 21.92 -4.62 -26.38
CA THR A 75 21.91 -5.95 -27.02
C THR A 75 22.91 -6.87 -26.35
N VAL A 76 22.43 -8.01 -25.84
CA VAL A 76 23.19 -9.00 -25.07
C VAL A 76 23.00 -10.37 -25.69
N CYS A 77 24.08 -11.14 -25.86
CA CYS A 77 24.02 -12.56 -26.19
C CYS A 77 24.08 -13.37 -24.88
N LEU A 78 23.05 -14.16 -24.60
CA LEU A 78 22.91 -14.97 -23.39
C LEU A 78 23.58 -16.33 -23.58
N ARG A 79 24.83 -16.52 -23.15
CA ARG A 79 25.54 -17.79 -23.37
C ARG A 79 24.89 -18.98 -22.67
N ASP A 80 24.33 -18.75 -21.49
CA ASP A 80 23.66 -19.74 -20.64
C ASP A 80 22.13 -19.67 -20.74
N GLY A 81 21.60 -18.78 -21.59
CA GLY A 81 20.17 -18.61 -21.76
C GLY A 81 19.47 -17.88 -20.61
N ARG A 82 20.19 -17.25 -19.68
CA ARG A 82 19.55 -16.54 -18.55
C ARG A 82 20.13 -15.15 -18.35
N LEU A 83 19.27 -14.20 -18.00
CA LEU A 83 19.65 -12.86 -17.61
C LEU A 83 18.73 -12.35 -16.52
N SER A 84 19.26 -12.22 -15.30
CA SER A 84 18.57 -11.48 -14.24
C SER A 84 19.09 -10.06 -14.20
N PHE A 85 18.23 -9.04 -14.22
CA PHE A 85 18.65 -7.66 -14.06
C PHE A 85 17.72 -6.83 -13.20
N GLN A 86 18.27 -5.80 -12.57
CA GLN A 86 17.50 -4.81 -11.81
C GLN A 86 17.62 -3.46 -12.52
N VAL A 87 16.52 -2.72 -12.59
CA VAL A 87 16.53 -1.32 -13.03
C VAL A 87 16.31 -0.43 -11.82
N LEU A 88 17.30 0.39 -11.52
CA LEU A 88 17.24 1.36 -10.44
C LEU A 88 17.13 2.77 -11.02
N SER A 89 16.03 3.48 -10.78
CA SER A 89 15.99 4.94 -11.03
C SER A 89 16.44 5.68 -9.79
N CYS A 90 17.43 6.56 -9.92
CA CYS A 90 17.87 7.44 -8.84
C CYS A 90 17.10 8.76 -8.75
N SER A 91 16.08 8.97 -9.59
CA SER A 91 15.17 10.12 -9.42
C SER A 91 13.70 9.76 -9.69
N GLN A 92 12.82 10.41 -8.94
CA GLN A 92 11.36 10.23 -9.01
C GLN A 92 10.75 10.78 -10.31
N LEU A 93 11.56 11.46 -11.15
CA LEU A 93 11.12 12.15 -12.36
C LEU A 93 11.23 11.31 -13.63
N PHE A 94 11.62 10.04 -13.56
CA PHE A 94 11.72 9.20 -14.77
C PHE A 94 10.91 7.93 -14.63
N SER A 95 10.11 7.62 -15.65
CA SER A 95 9.50 6.30 -15.83
C SER A 95 10.32 5.51 -16.84
N PHE A 96 10.49 4.21 -16.56
CA PHE A 96 11.13 3.27 -17.47
C PHE A 96 10.11 2.23 -17.91
N ARG A 97 10.22 1.83 -19.18
CA ARG A 97 9.47 0.71 -19.76
C ARG A 97 10.46 -0.28 -20.33
N VAL A 98 10.22 -1.56 -20.06
CA VAL A 98 10.95 -2.70 -20.62
C VAL A 98 9.96 -3.49 -21.48
N PHE A 99 10.38 -3.89 -22.67
CA PHE A 99 9.59 -4.66 -23.61
C PHE A 99 10.23 -6.04 -23.79
N ALA A 100 9.43 -7.10 -23.74
CA ALA A 100 9.84 -8.39 -24.29
C ALA A 100 9.78 -8.29 -25.82
N ALA A 101 10.68 -8.99 -26.51
CA ALA A 101 10.71 -8.98 -27.97
C ALA A 101 10.30 -10.36 -28.49
N GLU A 102 9.36 -10.41 -29.44
CA GLU A 102 9.11 -11.65 -30.19
C GLU A 102 10.33 -11.96 -31.07
N VAL A 103 10.70 -13.24 -31.11
CA VAL A 103 11.78 -13.74 -31.98
C VAL A 103 11.27 -13.78 -33.41
N GLY A 104 11.84 -12.95 -34.29
CA GLY A 104 11.57 -13.03 -35.72
C GLY A 104 12.03 -14.36 -36.31
N SER A 105 11.46 -14.75 -37.45
CA SER A 105 11.79 -16.01 -38.16
C SER A 105 13.25 -16.13 -38.62
N ASP A 106 14.04 -15.05 -38.50
CA ASP A 106 15.47 -14.97 -38.78
C ASP A 106 16.35 -15.08 -37.52
N GLY A 107 15.76 -15.41 -36.37
CA GLY A 107 16.47 -15.57 -35.09
C GLY A 107 16.83 -14.24 -34.40
N PHE A 108 16.37 -13.10 -34.93
CA PHE A 108 16.55 -11.79 -34.31
C PHE A 108 15.24 -11.32 -33.66
N SER A 109 15.30 -10.98 -32.36
CA SER A 109 14.16 -10.40 -31.65
C SER A 109 13.88 -8.97 -32.11
N ARG A 110 12.61 -8.65 -32.43
CA ARG A 110 12.17 -7.32 -32.88
C ARG A 110 11.07 -6.76 -31.95
N LEU A 111 10.95 -5.44 -31.88
CA LEU A 111 9.90 -4.74 -31.10
C LEU A 111 8.66 -4.41 -31.94
N VAL A 112 7.48 -4.45 -31.31
CA VAL A 112 6.26 -3.77 -31.79
C VAL A 112 5.88 -2.70 -30.76
N HIS A 113 5.85 -1.44 -31.18
CA HIS A 113 5.50 -0.30 -30.32
C HIS A 113 3.99 -0.29 -30.01
N GLY A 114 3.61 -0.15 -28.73
CA GLY A 114 2.21 0.04 -28.31
C GLY A 114 1.53 -1.14 -27.63
N GLU A 115 2.28 -2.20 -27.28
CA GLU A 115 1.70 -3.39 -26.66
C GLU A 115 1.30 -3.16 -25.18
N PRO A 116 0.11 -3.60 -24.71
CA PRO A 116 -0.37 -3.43 -23.34
C PRO A 116 0.47 -4.12 -22.25
N SER A 117 1.41 -4.99 -22.65
CA SER A 117 2.29 -5.81 -21.81
C SER A 117 3.47 -5.02 -21.19
N ALA A 118 3.65 -3.74 -21.53
CA ALA A 118 4.76 -2.92 -21.04
C ALA A 118 4.75 -2.78 -19.50
N ILE A 119 5.81 -3.27 -18.85
CA ILE A 119 5.94 -3.23 -17.39
C ILE A 119 6.53 -1.89 -16.95
N LEU A 120 5.77 -1.11 -16.19
CA LEU A 120 6.22 0.15 -15.59
C LEU A 120 7.27 -0.13 -14.49
N ALA A 121 8.47 0.45 -14.60
CA ALA A 121 9.42 0.41 -13.49
C ALA A 121 8.97 1.36 -12.36
N THR A 122 9.02 0.88 -11.11
CA THR A 122 8.70 1.69 -9.93
C THR A 122 9.85 2.65 -9.61
N ALA A 123 9.56 3.89 -9.20
CA ALA A 123 10.56 4.83 -8.71
C ALA A 123 11.20 4.32 -7.40
N GLY A 124 12.53 4.38 -7.29
CA GLY A 124 13.23 4.11 -6.03
C GLY A 124 13.02 5.26 -5.05
N GLY A 125 12.67 4.95 -3.78
CA GLY A 125 12.62 5.95 -2.71
C GLY A 125 14.01 6.46 -2.32
N HIS A 126 14.06 7.54 -1.55
CA HIS A 126 15.29 8.26 -1.15
C HIS A 126 16.29 7.46 -0.28
N GLY A 127 15.96 6.25 0.17
CA GLY A 127 16.78 5.47 1.11
C GLY A 127 17.62 4.38 0.44
N HIS A 128 17.01 3.54 -0.38
CA HIS A 128 17.65 2.50 -1.18
C HIS A 128 16.71 2.24 -2.35
N GLY A 129 17.21 2.33 -3.59
CA GLY A 129 16.40 1.96 -4.74
C GLY A 129 16.10 0.46 -4.66
N HIS A 130 14.89 0.09 -4.23
CA HIS A 130 14.37 -1.26 -4.49
C HIS A 130 13.78 -1.24 -5.90
N GLY A 131 14.62 -1.51 -6.90
CA GLY A 131 14.14 -1.73 -8.26
C GLY A 131 13.42 -3.07 -8.37
N ARG A 132 12.51 -3.18 -9.34
CA ARG A 132 11.99 -4.49 -9.74
C ARG A 132 13.14 -5.31 -10.32
N ASN A 133 13.24 -6.56 -9.89
CA ASN A 133 14.10 -7.54 -10.53
C ASN A 133 13.36 -8.12 -11.73
N PHE A 134 14.08 -8.26 -12.84
CA PHE A 134 13.62 -8.84 -14.08
C PHE A 134 14.46 -10.09 -14.33
N VAL A 135 13.82 -11.15 -14.84
CA VAL A 135 14.51 -12.38 -15.23
C VAL A 135 14.06 -12.71 -16.64
N ILE A 136 15.02 -12.85 -17.55
CA ILE A 136 14.83 -13.35 -18.91
C ILE A 136 15.42 -14.76 -18.94
N GLN A 137 14.66 -15.71 -19.46
CA GLN A 137 15.11 -17.08 -19.69
C GLN A 137 14.78 -17.48 -21.13
N GLU A 138 15.81 -17.74 -21.91
CA GLU A 138 15.79 -18.07 -23.33
C GLU A 138 16.73 -19.26 -23.60
N PRO A 139 16.73 -19.87 -24.79
CA PRO A 139 17.76 -20.83 -25.16
C PRO A 139 19.18 -20.24 -25.09
N ALA A 140 20.17 -21.08 -24.83
CA ALA A 140 21.57 -20.69 -24.84
C ALA A 140 21.98 -20.08 -26.19
N ASN A 141 22.85 -19.06 -26.14
CA ASN A 141 23.31 -18.23 -27.25
C ASN A 141 22.24 -17.34 -27.91
N THR A 142 21.09 -17.14 -27.28
CA THR A 142 20.07 -16.20 -27.77
C THR A 142 20.55 -14.76 -27.64
N VAL A 143 20.32 -13.93 -28.65
CA VAL A 143 20.59 -12.50 -28.60
C VAL A 143 19.33 -11.74 -28.21
N VAL A 144 19.33 -11.14 -27.03
CA VAL A 144 18.22 -10.34 -26.51
C VAL A 144 18.52 -8.85 -26.66
N SER A 145 17.50 -8.07 -27.03
CA SER A 145 17.58 -6.62 -27.04
C SER A 145 16.63 -6.04 -25.99
N ILE A 146 17.20 -5.35 -25.01
CA ILE A 146 16.46 -4.67 -23.95
C ILE A 146 16.40 -3.19 -24.30
N TYR A 147 15.19 -2.64 -24.31
CA TYR A 147 14.96 -1.24 -24.58
C TYR A 147 14.54 -0.52 -23.30
N ALA A 148 15.11 0.66 -23.09
CA ALA A 148 14.77 1.54 -21.98
C ALA A 148 14.34 2.90 -22.54
N GLU A 149 13.07 3.22 -22.37
CA GLU A 149 12.51 4.54 -22.63
C GLU A 149 12.62 5.40 -21.36
N VAL A 150 13.11 6.64 -21.49
CA VAL A 150 13.26 7.56 -20.35
C VAL A 150 12.37 8.77 -20.56
N ALA A 151 11.16 8.76 -19.97
CA ALA A 151 10.23 9.89 -20.06
C ALA A 151 10.40 10.84 -18.87
N ARG A 152 10.37 12.16 -19.11
CA ARG A 152 10.32 13.16 -18.03
C ARG A 152 8.94 13.11 -17.36
N GLY A 153 8.92 13.01 -16.04
CA GLY A 153 7.74 13.16 -15.20
C GLY A 153 7.17 14.58 -15.31
N ARG A 154 5.87 14.72 -15.08
CA ARG A 154 5.12 15.98 -15.25
C ARG A 154 5.39 17.04 -14.18
N THR A 155 6.25 16.79 -13.20
CA THR A 155 6.49 17.73 -12.09
C THR A 155 7.51 18.80 -12.47
N PRO A 156 7.19 20.10 -12.28
CA PRO A 156 7.97 21.22 -12.78
C PRO A 156 9.08 21.61 -11.80
N ASP A 157 9.95 20.66 -11.42
CA ASP A 157 11.14 20.98 -10.64
C ASP A 157 12.34 21.17 -11.58
N PRO A 158 12.74 22.43 -11.87
CA PRO A 158 13.86 22.73 -12.77
C PRO A 158 15.22 22.32 -12.18
N GLU A 159 15.38 22.12 -10.87
CA GLU A 159 16.66 21.71 -10.26
C GLU A 159 16.92 20.21 -10.38
N ALA A 160 15.87 19.41 -10.53
CA ALA A 160 15.97 17.97 -10.71
C ALA A 160 16.23 17.54 -12.17
N ALA A 161 16.29 18.51 -13.10
CA ALA A 161 16.63 18.31 -14.50
C ALA A 161 18.13 17.96 -14.67
N GLY A 162 18.48 16.68 -14.56
CA GLY A 162 19.80 16.20 -15.00
C GLY A 162 20.41 15.01 -14.27
N ARG A 163 19.73 14.43 -13.27
CA ARG A 163 20.32 13.34 -12.47
C ARG A 163 19.38 12.13 -12.39
N GLY A 164 19.20 11.45 -13.51
CA GLY A 164 18.74 10.06 -13.53
C GLY A 164 19.94 9.15 -13.69
N VAL A 165 20.17 8.25 -12.74
CA VAL A 165 21.14 7.16 -12.87
C VAL A 165 20.36 5.86 -12.96
N ALA A 166 20.58 5.10 -14.04
CA ALA A 166 20.10 3.74 -14.19
C ALA A 166 21.25 2.76 -13.92
N VAL A 167 21.11 1.93 -12.88
CA VAL A 167 22.09 0.88 -12.60
C VAL A 167 21.51 -0.47 -12.99
N TRP A 168 22.25 -1.22 -13.80
CA TRP A 168 21.95 -2.61 -14.16
C TRP A 168 22.93 -3.54 -13.46
N TYR A 169 22.44 -4.69 -13.03
CA TYR A 169 23.25 -5.80 -12.52
C TYR A 169 22.82 -7.06 -13.23
N ALA A 170 23.69 -7.73 -13.98
CA ALA A 170 23.42 -9.08 -14.47
C ALA A 170 23.94 -10.12 -13.46
N ARG A 171 23.26 -11.25 -13.22
CA ARG A 171 23.74 -12.33 -12.31
C ARG A 171 23.51 -13.74 -12.88
N GLU A 172 24.39 -14.67 -12.48
CA GLU A 172 24.24 -16.12 -12.64
C GLU A 172 23.02 -16.66 -11.87
N ALA A 173 22.38 -17.71 -12.38
CA ALA A 173 21.16 -18.26 -11.78
C ALA A 173 21.46 -19.08 -10.50
N GLY A 174 20.86 -18.70 -9.37
CA GLY A 174 20.91 -19.48 -8.12
C GLY A 174 21.32 -18.73 -6.84
N VAL A 175 21.74 -17.48 -6.94
CA VAL A 175 22.15 -16.66 -5.77
C VAL A 175 21.01 -15.75 -5.31
N LEU A 176 20.68 -15.80 -4.01
CA LEU A 176 19.53 -15.10 -3.42
C LEU A 176 19.70 -13.56 -3.41
N PRO A 177 18.60 -12.78 -3.41
CA PRO A 177 18.62 -11.30 -3.38
C PRO A 177 19.29 -10.69 -2.14
N SER A 178 19.35 -11.41 -1.01
CA SER A 178 19.95 -10.95 0.25
C SER A 178 21.47 -10.77 0.19
N ASP A 179 22.12 -11.37 -0.81
CA ASP A 179 23.58 -11.38 -0.96
C ASP A 179 24.08 -10.28 -1.92
N VAL A 180 23.27 -9.24 -2.15
CA VAL A 180 23.68 -8.03 -2.87
C VAL A 180 24.33 -7.08 -1.84
N PRO A 181 25.60 -6.65 -2.02
CA PRO A 181 26.12 -5.51 -1.28
C PRO A 181 25.22 -4.31 -1.63
N THR A 182 24.34 -3.92 -0.71
CA THR A 182 23.70 -2.61 -0.76
C THR A 182 24.83 -1.59 -0.82
N LEU A 183 24.64 -0.48 -1.55
CA LEU A 183 25.57 0.65 -1.60
C LEU A 183 26.05 1.03 -0.18
N LYS A 184 27.14 0.39 0.26
CA LYS A 184 27.93 0.74 1.43
C LYS A 184 29.19 1.35 0.85
N GLN A 185 29.48 2.57 1.25
CA GLN A 185 30.84 3.07 1.20
C GLN A 185 31.74 2.04 1.86
N GLU A 186 32.80 1.66 1.16
CA GLU A 186 33.89 0.86 1.70
C GLU A 186 34.44 1.55 2.95
N ALA A 187 34.36 0.88 4.10
CA ALA A 187 35.33 0.95 5.19
C ALA A 187 35.03 -0.19 6.18
N GLY A 188 36.03 -1.04 6.41
CA GLY A 188 35.88 -2.34 7.09
C GLY A 188 35.65 -2.28 8.61
N CYS A 189 35.10 -3.39 9.13
CA CYS A 189 35.41 -4.01 10.41
C CYS A 189 34.55 -5.28 10.58
N ASP A 190 35.23 -6.39 10.88
CA ASP A 190 34.65 -7.68 11.29
C ASP A 190 33.83 -7.55 12.57
N LYS A 191 32.59 -8.08 12.62
CA LYS A 191 31.88 -8.58 13.83
C LYS A 191 30.75 -9.57 13.48
N PRO A 192 30.37 -10.48 14.42
CA PRO A 192 29.81 -11.81 14.11
C PRO A 192 28.29 -11.84 13.94
N ARG A 193 27.82 -12.85 13.20
CA ARG A 193 26.41 -13.16 12.95
C ARG A 193 25.70 -13.67 14.22
N MET A 194 24.57 -13.07 14.58
CA MET A 194 23.57 -13.66 15.49
C MET A 194 22.50 -14.40 14.67
N PRO A 195 22.01 -15.58 15.11
CA PRO A 195 20.91 -16.26 14.46
C PRO A 195 19.56 -15.60 14.79
N CYS A 196 18.71 -15.43 13.77
CA CYS A 196 17.31 -15.06 13.95
C CYS A 196 16.56 -16.14 14.74
N GLN A 197 15.87 -15.76 15.81
CA GLN A 197 14.92 -16.64 16.51
C GLN A 197 13.48 -16.36 16.03
N PRO A 198 12.61 -17.39 15.97
CA PRO A 198 11.20 -17.26 15.57
C PRO A 198 10.37 -16.51 16.62
N SER A 199 9.25 -15.93 16.17
CA SER A 199 8.34 -15.14 17.00
C SER A 199 7.75 -15.95 18.18
N TRP A 200 7.40 -15.28 19.27
CA TRP A 200 6.92 -15.91 20.50
C TRP A 200 5.59 -16.68 20.32
N GLN A 201 4.69 -16.15 19.48
CA GLN A 201 3.43 -16.83 19.14
C GLN A 201 3.67 -18.15 18.40
N HIS A 202 4.70 -18.20 17.54
CA HIS A 202 5.14 -19.41 16.87
C HIS A 202 5.75 -20.43 17.85
N GLN A 203 6.60 -19.96 18.79
CA GLN A 203 7.17 -20.82 19.82
C GLN A 203 6.10 -21.40 20.77
N ALA A 204 5.06 -20.63 21.10
CA ALA A 204 3.93 -21.08 21.90
C ALA A 204 3.08 -22.13 21.16
N LYS A 205 2.74 -21.91 19.89
CA LYS A 205 2.02 -22.88 19.05
C LYS A 205 2.80 -24.19 18.87
N LEU A 206 4.11 -24.12 18.57
CA LEU A 206 4.97 -25.30 18.45
C LEU A 206 5.08 -26.09 19.77
N ARG A 207 5.12 -25.41 20.91
CA ARG A 207 5.17 -26.05 22.24
C ARG A 207 3.85 -26.71 22.62
N CYS A 208 2.71 -26.07 22.34
CA CYS A 208 1.40 -26.70 22.49
C CYS A 208 1.24 -27.94 21.59
N ALA A 209 1.64 -27.85 20.31
CA ALA A 209 1.60 -28.97 19.38
C ALA A 209 2.51 -30.14 19.80
N ALA A 210 3.59 -29.85 20.54
CA ALA A 210 4.52 -30.83 21.09
C ALA A 210 4.09 -31.41 22.46
N GLY A 211 2.90 -31.06 22.98
CA GLY A 211 2.45 -31.52 24.30
C GLY A 211 3.27 -30.97 25.48
N ILE A 212 4.07 -29.93 25.26
CA ILE A 212 4.84 -29.27 26.30
C ILE A 212 3.89 -28.30 27.00
N ALA A 213 3.58 -28.58 28.27
CA ALA A 213 2.76 -27.70 29.10
C ALA A 213 3.37 -26.28 29.08
N ILE A 214 2.63 -25.33 28.51
CA ILE A 214 2.99 -23.92 28.57
C ILE A 214 2.76 -23.49 30.03
N PRO A 215 3.77 -23.00 30.76
CA PRO A 215 3.57 -22.44 32.08
C PRO A 215 2.40 -21.44 32.05
N ALA A 216 1.45 -21.54 32.99
CA ALA A 216 0.26 -20.69 33.03
C ALA A 216 0.58 -19.17 33.00
N GLN A 217 1.82 -18.78 33.34
CA GLN A 217 2.37 -17.43 33.19
C GLN A 217 2.49 -16.92 31.74
N LEU A 218 2.33 -17.76 30.71
CA LEU A 218 2.55 -17.39 29.30
C LEU A 218 1.25 -17.17 28.50
N CYS A 219 0.07 -17.31 29.11
CA CYS A 219 -1.22 -16.92 28.52
C CYS A 219 -1.82 -15.72 29.24
N PHE A 220 -0.99 -14.70 29.48
CA PHE A 220 -1.42 -13.48 30.17
C PHE A 220 -2.08 -12.54 29.16
N GLU A 221 -3.41 -12.54 29.11
CA GLU A 221 -4.17 -11.43 28.53
C GLU A 221 -4.32 -10.34 29.60
N PRO A 222 -3.62 -9.19 29.49
CA PRO A 222 -3.76 -8.14 30.48
C PRO A 222 -5.21 -7.63 30.48
N GLU A 223 -5.76 -7.41 31.67
CA GLU A 223 -7.02 -6.69 31.80
C GLU A 223 -6.88 -5.31 31.13
N LEU A 224 -7.91 -4.86 30.42
CA LEU A 224 -7.89 -3.56 29.72
C LEU A 224 -7.48 -2.40 30.65
N GLU A 225 -7.91 -2.46 31.91
CA GLU A 225 -7.59 -1.47 32.93
C GLU A 225 -6.09 -1.42 33.25
N TRP A 226 -5.40 -2.56 33.21
CA TRP A 226 -3.95 -2.62 33.40
C TRP A 226 -3.23 -1.94 32.25
N VAL A 227 -3.67 -2.16 31.01
CA VAL A 227 -3.06 -1.50 29.85
C VAL A 227 -3.27 0.00 29.92
N ARG A 228 -4.49 0.47 30.23
CA ARG A 228 -4.78 1.90 30.39
C ARG A 228 -3.91 2.54 31.46
N SER A 229 -3.77 1.87 32.60
CA SER A 229 -2.91 2.32 33.71
C SER A 229 -1.43 2.36 33.31
N MET A 230 -0.94 1.31 32.64
CA MET A 230 0.44 1.24 32.16
C MET A 230 0.77 2.37 31.20
N MET A 231 -0.17 2.70 30.31
CA MET A 231 -0.01 3.81 29.38
C MET A 231 -0.08 5.17 30.07
N ASP A 232 -0.88 5.31 31.12
CA ASP A 232 -0.87 6.52 31.95
C ASP A 232 0.49 6.72 32.62
N GLU A 233 1.08 5.66 33.19
CA GLU A 233 2.41 5.71 33.78
C GLU A 233 3.47 6.08 32.74
N PHE A 234 3.40 5.53 31.52
CA PHE A 234 4.31 5.95 30.43
C PHE A 234 4.13 7.43 30.07
N ILE A 235 2.89 7.92 29.96
CA ILE A 235 2.62 9.31 29.63
C ILE A 235 3.17 10.21 30.74
N GLU A 236 2.93 9.86 32.01
CA GLU A 236 3.43 10.61 33.15
C GLU A 236 4.95 10.72 33.14
N GLU A 237 5.66 9.61 32.94
CA GLU A 237 7.13 9.61 32.83
C GLU A 237 7.63 10.41 31.63
N TYR A 238 6.98 10.24 30.47
CA TYR A 238 7.41 10.91 29.25
C TYR A 238 7.13 12.41 29.25
N VAL A 239 6.18 12.90 30.04
CA VAL A 239 5.90 14.33 30.17
C VAL A 239 6.91 15.04 31.07
N ARG A 240 7.68 14.30 31.88
CA ARG A 240 8.66 14.90 32.77
C ARG A 240 9.75 15.64 32.00
N ARG A 241 10.19 16.76 32.57
CA ARG A 241 11.20 17.63 31.94
C ARG A 241 12.56 16.95 31.80
N ASP A 242 12.99 16.25 32.84
CA ASP A 242 14.24 15.48 32.83
C ASP A 242 14.26 14.44 31.70
N PHE A 243 13.14 13.74 31.49
CA PHE A 243 12.97 12.83 30.34
C PHE A 243 13.05 13.57 29.01
N GLN A 244 12.28 14.63 28.82
CA GLN A 244 12.20 15.37 27.55
C GLN A 244 13.52 16.07 27.18
N ASP A 245 14.22 16.64 28.16
CA ASP A 245 15.54 17.24 27.97
C ASP A 245 16.57 16.16 27.62
N GLY A 246 16.53 15.01 28.31
CA GLY A 246 17.35 13.84 27.99
C GLY A 246 17.10 13.31 26.58
N LEU A 247 15.83 13.22 26.17
CA LEU A 247 15.42 12.77 24.85
C LEU A 247 15.91 13.72 23.75
N ARG A 248 15.71 15.04 23.90
CA ARG A 248 16.18 16.05 22.94
C ARG A 248 17.71 16.07 22.85
N MET A 249 18.41 16.00 23.99
CA MET A 249 19.87 15.94 24.02
C MET A 249 20.39 14.70 23.29
N ALA A 250 19.80 13.53 23.56
CA ALA A 250 20.16 12.28 22.89
C ALA A 250 19.86 12.30 21.38
N TRP A 251 18.77 12.96 20.98
CA TRP A 251 18.36 13.11 19.57
C TRP A 251 19.27 14.04 18.77
N THR A 252 19.68 15.15 19.38
CA THR A 252 20.53 16.19 18.76
C THR A 252 22.01 15.81 18.73
N ALA A 253 22.47 14.97 19.66
CA ALA A 253 23.86 14.49 19.71
C ALA A 253 24.26 13.63 18.48
N GLU A 254 23.31 13.02 17.79
CA GLU A 254 23.57 12.17 16.63
C GLU A 254 23.37 12.96 15.31
N ALA A 255 24.46 13.37 14.67
CA ALA A 255 24.41 14.14 13.43
C ALA A 255 23.90 13.30 12.24
N GLY A 256 22.75 13.68 11.67
CA GLY A 256 22.25 13.30 10.33
C GLY A 256 21.84 11.84 10.11
N ALA A 257 22.30 10.90 10.93
CA ALA A 257 21.99 9.48 10.76
C ALA A 257 20.71 9.09 11.51
N ARG A 258 19.58 9.03 10.80
CA ARG A 258 18.25 8.67 11.37
C ARG A 258 18.29 7.40 12.24
N HIS A 259 18.99 6.34 11.82
CA HIS A 259 19.06 5.10 12.59
C HIS A 259 19.78 5.25 13.95
N LYS A 260 20.74 6.18 14.07
CA LYS A 260 21.43 6.46 15.34
C LYS A 260 20.53 7.26 16.28
N LYS A 261 19.84 8.27 15.76
CA LYS A 261 18.80 9.02 16.49
C LYS A 261 17.74 8.07 17.07
N GLU A 262 17.26 7.13 16.27
CA GLU A 262 16.31 6.10 16.68
C GLU A 262 16.84 5.17 17.78
N ALA A 263 18.10 4.74 17.68
CA ALA A 263 18.74 3.92 18.71
C ALA A 263 18.88 4.67 20.04
N ARG A 264 19.27 5.95 20.00
CA ARG A 264 19.37 6.81 21.19
C ARG A 264 18.03 7.12 21.82
N ARG A 265 17.01 7.43 21.01
CA ARG A 265 15.62 7.55 21.47
C ARG A 265 15.20 6.31 22.26
N ARG A 266 15.44 5.12 21.68
CA ARG A 266 15.09 3.85 22.32
C ARG A 266 15.81 3.67 23.64
N GLU A 267 17.09 4.00 23.72
CA GLU A 267 17.88 3.91 24.96
C GLU A 267 17.27 4.79 26.07
N VAL A 268 16.90 6.04 25.74
CA VAL A 268 16.25 6.95 26.69
C VAL A 268 14.89 6.42 27.14
N CYS A 269 14.05 5.97 26.21
CA CYS A 269 12.73 5.40 26.52
C CYS A 269 12.83 4.17 27.42
N LEU A 270 13.78 3.26 27.14
CA LEU A 270 13.94 2.02 27.90
C LEU A 270 14.22 2.27 29.39
N ARG A 271 14.94 3.33 29.76
CA ARG A 271 15.22 3.65 31.16
C ARG A 271 13.94 3.83 31.98
N CYS A 272 12.90 4.43 31.39
CA CYS A 272 11.59 4.61 32.01
C CYS A 272 10.66 3.42 31.75
N GLN A 273 10.74 2.79 30.58
CA GLN A 273 9.81 1.72 30.22
C GLN A 273 10.01 0.45 31.05
N LEU A 274 11.26 0.05 31.31
CA LEU A 274 11.56 -1.22 31.96
C LEU A 274 10.98 -1.33 33.38
N PRO A 275 11.11 -0.31 34.27
CA PRO A 275 10.45 -0.34 35.57
C PRO A 275 8.92 -0.43 35.48
N ILE A 276 8.31 0.30 34.55
CA ILE A 276 6.84 0.35 34.39
C ILE A 276 6.32 -1.02 33.97
N ILE A 277 6.81 -1.60 32.87
CA ILE A 277 6.29 -2.89 32.36
C ILE A 277 6.48 -4.03 33.36
N SER A 278 7.51 -3.94 34.21
CA SER A 278 7.78 -4.94 35.25
C SER A 278 6.70 -4.99 36.32
N LYS A 279 6.06 -3.84 36.64
CA LYS A 279 4.92 -3.76 37.56
C LYS A 279 3.71 -4.55 37.03
N TYR A 280 3.57 -4.64 35.71
CA TYR A 280 2.49 -5.34 35.03
C TYR A 280 2.86 -6.78 34.61
N GLY A 281 3.94 -7.34 35.18
CA GLY A 281 4.32 -8.74 34.98
C GLY A 281 5.14 -9.03 33.73
N PHE A 282 5.53 -8.01 32.95
CA PHE A 282 6.41 -8.20 31.80
C PHE A 282 7.90 -8.17 32.21
N PRO A 283 8.79 -8.94 31.55
CA PRO A 283 10.22 -8.90 31.87
C PRO A 283 10.84 -7.51 31.68
N ALA A 284 11.71 -7.08 32.58
CA ALA A 284 12.48 -5.83 32.51
C ALA A 284 13.54 -5.85 31.38
N SER A 285 13.11 -6.02 30.13
CA SER A 285 13.97 -6.08 28.95
C SER A 285 13.30 -5.43 27.75
N PHE A 286 14.08 -5.12 26.71
CA PHE A 286 13.52 -4.65 25.43
C PHE A 286 12.47 -5.63 24.86
N GLN A 287 12.70 -6.94 25.01
CA GLN A 287 11.75 -7.96 24.60
C GLN A 287 10.44 -7.87 25.40
N GLY A 288 10.51 -7.57 26.71
CA GLY A 288 9.32 -7.37 27.54
C GLY A 288 8.51 -6.14 27.13
N VAL A 289 9.18 -5.06 26.66
CA VAL A 289 8.47 -3.90 26.09
C VAL A 289 7.69 -4.30 24.84
N LEU A 290 8.30 -5.08 23.94
CA LEU A 290 7.61 -5.58 22.75
C LEU A 290 6.44 -6.49 23.11
N GLN A 291 6.59 -7.34 24.14
CA GLN A 291 5.51 -8.18 24.66
C GLN A 291 4.36 -7.33 25.22
N ALA A 292 4.66 -6.33 26.04
CA ALA A 292 3.66 -5.41 26.58
C ALA A 292 2.87 -4.72 25.45
N TYR A 293 3.57 -4.13 24.48
CA TYR A 293 2.93 -3.49 23.31
C TYR A 293 2.08 -4.47 22.49
N SER A 294 2.54 -5.72 22.32
CA SER A 294 1.75 -6.73 21.59
C SER A 294 0.48 -7.15 22.32
N ALA A 295 0.45 -6.98 23.64
CA ALA A 295 -0.70 -7.29 24.48
C ALA A 295 -1.70 -6.12 24.58
N PHE A 296 -1.39 -4.96 24.00
CA PHE A 296 -2.29 -3.81 24.05
C PHE A 296 -3.55 -4.08 23.21
N PRO A 297 -4.74 -3.87 23.79
CA PRO A 297 -5.97 -3.86 23.03
C PRO A 297 -6.04 -2.54 22.25
N TRP A 298 -5.34 -2.47 21.11
CA TRP A 298 -5.28 -1.33 20.15
C TRP A 298 -6.64 -0.80 19.66
N TYR A 299 -7.66 -1.47 20.12
CA TYR A 299 -9.02 -1.51 19.72
C TYR A 299 -9.88 -0.70 20.69
N ASP A 300 -9.33 -0.42 21.87
CA ASP A 300 -9.86 0.49 22.86
C ASP A 300 -9.46 1.91 22.48
N PHE A 301 -10.46 2.80 22.43
CA PHE A 301 -10.27 4.16 21.94
C PHE A 301 -9.29 4.94 22.80
N GLU A 302 -9.32 4.73 24.10
CA GLU A 302 -8.43 5.40 25.05
C GLU A 302 -7.00 4.90 24.88
N VAL A 303 -6.78 3.59 24.83
CA VAL A 303 -5.46 2.98 24.52
C VAL A 303 -4.90 3.53 23.21
N TYR A 304 -5.70 3.59 22.15
CA TYR A 304 -5.24 4.12 20.86
C TYR A 304 -4.79 5.58 20.94
N HIS A 305 -5.57 6.45 21.59
CA HIS A 305 -5.21 7.87 21.71
C HIS A 305 -4.00 8.07 22.62
N LYS A 306 -3.89 7.28 23.69
CA LYS A 306 -2.71 7.27 24.56
C LYS A 306 -1.47 6.85 23.76
N ASP A 307 -1.57 5.89 22.84
CA ASP A 307 -0.44 5.49 21.99
C ASP A 307 -0.02 6.57 20.99
N LEU A 308 -0.98 7.25 20.37
CA LEU A 308 -0.68 8.41 19.52
C LEU A 308 0.05 9.50 20.32
N LEU A 309 -0.39 9.74 21.56
CA LEU A 309 0.26 10.68 22.46
C LEU A 309 1.67 10.22 22.86
N LEU A 310 1.86 8.94 23.21
CA LEU A 310 3.17 8.36 23.53
C LEU A 310 4.14 8.44 22.34
N LYS A 311 3.65 8.18 21.13
CA LYS A 311 4.44 8.33 19.89
C LYS A 311 4.88 9.79 19.69
N TRP A 312 3.99 10.75 19.90
CA TRP A 312 4.33 12.17 19.84
C TRP A 312 5.30 12.58 20.96
N LEU A 313 5.09 12.12 22.19
CA LEU A 313 5.95 12.41 23.34
C LEU A 313 7.37 11.86 23.21
N THR A 314 7.56 10.83 22.39
CA THR A 314 8.86 10.19 22.16
C THR A 314 9.53 10.61 20.86
N ASP A 315 8.92 11.46 20.03
CA ASP A 315 9.46 11.87 18.74
C ASP A 315 9.75 13.38 18.70
N PRO A 316 11.00 13.80 18.94
CA PRO A 316 11.38 15.23 18.92
C PRO A 316 11.05 15.95 17.60
N GLU A 317 11.12 15.27 16.45
CA GLU A 317 10.79 15.88 15.15
C GLU A 317 9.27 16.09 15.02
N ALA A 318 8.45 15.14 15.52
CA ALA A 318 7.00 15.31 15.56
C ALA A 318 6.56 16.43 16.52
N GLN A 319 7.27 16.60 17.64
CA GLN A 319 7.07 17.69 18.59
C GLN A 319 7.39 19.05 17.96
N GLU A 320 8.51 19.14 17.22
CA GLU A 320 8.91 20.36 16.52
C GLU A 320 7.94 20.72 15.39
N ALA A 321 7.48 19.73 14.62
CA ALA A 321 6.53 19.93 13.53
C ALA A 321 5.11 20.31 14.03
N ARG A 322 4.76 19.92 15.25
CA ARG A 322 3.45 20.17 15.88
C ARG A 322 3.66 20.56 17.35
N PRO A 323 4.18 21.78 17.60
CA PRO A 323 4.43 22.23 18.96
C PRO A 323 3.09 22.41 19.69
N LEU A 324 3.08 22.07 20.98
CA LEU A 324 1.92 22.38 21.82
C LEU A 324 1.77 23.90 21.96
N PRO A 325 0.54 24.41 22.14
CA PRO A 325 0.32 25.84 22.36
C PRO A 325 1.19 26.35 23.50
N ALA A 326 1.99 27.38 23.25
CA ALA A 326 2.87 27.96 24.26
C ALA A 326 2.03 28.56 25.39
N THR A 327 1.93 27.86 26.51
CA THR A 327 1.54 28.48 27.79
C THR A 327 2.84 29.04 28.36
N GLY A 328 2.93 30.32 28.72
CA GLY A 328 4.18 31.05 29.03
C GLY A 328 5.11 30.53 30.15
N ASN A 329 5.00 29.28 30.58
CA ASN A 329 5.97 28.50 31.33
C ASN A 329 6.07 27.12 30.64
N GLU A 330 7.24 26.79 30.07
CA GLU A 330 7.43 25.60 29.22
C GLU A 330 7.10 24.27 29.93
N GLN A 331 7.39 24.17 31.23
CA GLN A 331 7.19 22.93 31.98
C GLN A 331 5.75 22.78 32.49
N SER A 332 5.14 23.88 32.97
CA SER A 332 3.70 23.85 33.23
C SER A 332 2.93 23.66 31.93
N GLY A 333 3.46 24.12 30.79
CA GLY A 333 2.82 24.03 29.49
C GLY A 333 2.73 22.63 28.94
N LEU A 334 3.81 21.86 28.97
CA LEU A 334 3.77 20.47 28.51
C LEU A 334 2.85 19.62 29.40
N ALA A 335 2.98 19.72 30.73
CA ALA A 335 2.11 18.98 31.66
C ALA A 335 0.65 19.41 31.54
N THR A 336 0.37 20.71 31.40
CA THR A 336 -1.00 21.24 31.21
C THR A 336 -1.56 20.83 29.86
N ALA A 337 -0.77 20.85 28.79
CA ALA A 337 -1.22 20.49 27.46
C ALA A 337 -1.40 18.97 27.31
N VAL A 338 -0.58 18.16 27.98
CA VAL A 338 -0.82 16.71 28.07
C VAL A 338 -2.00 16.41 28.97
N GLN A 339 -2.19 17.11 30.09
CA GLN A 339 -3.41 16.97 30.88
C GLN A 339 -4.63 17.43 30.09
N ALA A 340 -4.54 18.49 29.29
CA ALA A 340 -5.59 18.92 28.39
C ALA A 340 -5.82 17.89 27.28
N CYS A 341 -4.79 17.21 26.79
CA CYS A 341 -4.94 16.08 25.87
C CYS A 341 -5.58 14.87 26.55
N LYS A 342 -5.20 14.51 27.78
CA LYS A 342 -5.84 13.44 28.57
C LYS A 342 -7.31 13.78 28.79
N VAL A 343 -7.61 14.99 29.25
CA VAL A 343 -8.96 15.50 29.41
C VAL A 343 -9.68 15.54 28.06
N GLU A 344 -9.04 15.90 26.95
CA GLU A 344 -9.67 15.87 25.62
C GLU A 344 -9.84 14.44 25.10
N ILE A 345 -8.98 13.50 25.48
CA ILE A 345 -9.11 12.07 25.17
C ILE A 345 -10.28 11.51 25.97
N GLU A 346 -10.33 11.71 27.28
CA GLU A 346 -11.43 11.35 28.16
C GLU A 346 -12.73 12.04 27.74
N ARG A 347 -12.65 13.32 27.38
CA ARG A 347 -13.78 14.08 26.84
C ARG A 347 -14.12 13.62 25.45
N SER A 348 -13.21 13.14 24.62
CA SER A 348 -13.53 12.57 23.31
C SER A 348 -14.12 11.18 23.45
N VAL A 349 -13.66 10.40 24.43
CA VAL A 349 -14.30 9.15 24.89
C VAL A 349 -15.72 9.47 25.39
N GLY A 350 -15.93 10.62 26.05
CA GLY A 350 -17.22 11.05 26.62
C GLY A 350 -18.12 11.96 25.75
N ARG A 351 -17.59 12.65 24.73
CA ARG A 351 -18.25 13.69 23.88
C ARG A 351 -18.10 13.44 22.39
N ALA A 352 -17.23 12.53 21.92
CA ALA A 352 -17.69 11.82 20.74
C ALA A 352 -19.06 11.26 21.16
N PRO A 353 -20.15 11.44 20.40
CA PRO A 353 -21.26 10.52 20.53
C PRO A 353 -20.61 9.17 20.26
N ALA A 354 -20.18 8.53 21.35
CA ALA A 354 -19.60 7.23 21.31
C ALA A 354 -20.64 6.38 20.60
N LEU A 355 -20.18 5.41 19.81
CA LEU A 355 -21.06 4.67 18.92
C LEU A 355 -22.40 4.41 19.61
N PRO A 356 -23.53 4.75 18.97
CA PRO A 356 -24.82 4.63 19.60
C PRO A 356 -24.92 3.31 20.36
N ALA A 357 -25.51 3.30 21.55
CA ALA A 357 -25.52 2.11 22.41
C ALA A 357 -25.84 0.78 21.68
N PRO A 358 -26.77 0.74 20.70
CA PRO A 358 -27.02 -0.48 19.92
C PRO A 358 -25.80 -1.03 19.17
N LEU A 359 -24.87 -0.18 18.75
CA LEU A 359 -23.66 -0.56 18.02
C LEU A 359 -22.50 -0.99 18.94
N ARG A 360 -22.59 -0.72 20.25
CA ARG A 360 -21.53 -1.03 21.22
C ARG A 360 -21.68 -2.45 21.74
N GLY A 361 -20.57 -3.17 21.84
CA GLY A 361 -20.53 -4.49 22.49
C GLY A 361 -20.53 -5.66 21.52
N GLY A 362 -19.76 -5.55 20.43
CA GLY A 362 -19.64 -6.49 19.30
C GLY A 362 -19.32 -7.96 19.58
N ALA A 363 -19.51 -8.45 20.80
CA ALA A 363 -19.42 -9.85 21.18
C ALA A 363 -20.73 -10.44 21.77
N ALA A 364 -21.66 -9.63 22.30
CA ALA A 364 -22.80 -10.17 23.06
C ALA A 364 -24.06 -10.43 22.22
N ALA A 365 -24.29 -9.68 21.15
CA ALA A 365 -25.25 -10.09 20.13
C ALA A 365 -24.48 -10.94 19.11
N ALA A 366 -24.52 -12.27 19.26
CA ALA A 366 -24.03 -13.19 18.24
C ALA A 366 -24.68 -12.77 16.91
N SER A 367 -23.89 -12.14 16.05
CA SER A 367 -24.39 -11.60 14.79
C SER A 367 -25.04 -12.76 14.04
N SER A 368 -26.32 -12.63 13.72
CA SER A 368 -27.01 -13.57 12.82
C SER A 368 -26.55 -13.43 11.37
N ALA A 369 -25.44 -12.70 11.16
CA ALA A 369 -24.94 -12.42 9.85
C ALA A 369 -24.53 -13.70 9.16
N ARG A 370 -24.90 -13.78 7.89
CA ARG A 370 -24.54 -14.90 7.02
C ARG A 370 -23.97 -14.35 5.73
N LEU A 371 -22.96 -15.02 5.23
CA LEU A 371 -22.39 -14.70 3.93
C LEU A 371 -23.23 -15.32 2.82
N VAL A 372 -23.79 -14.49 1.94
CA VAL A 372 -24.55 -14.89 0.76
C VAL A 372 -23.74 -14.55 -0.48
N HIS A 373 -23.22 -15.55 -1.18
CA HIS A 373 -22.47 -15.33 -2.41
C HIS A 373 -23.37 -14.79 -3.52
N VAL A 374 -22.90 -13.77 -4.24
CA VAL A 374 -23.59 -13.23 -5.41
C VAL A 374 -23.02 -13.91 -6.64
N LYS A 375 -23.84 -14.70 -7.33
CA LYS A 375 -23.42 -15.40 -8.55
C LYS A 375 -23.24 -14.38 -9.69
N LEU A 376 -22.01 -14.22 -10.14
CA LEU A 376 -21.67 -13.46 -11.35
C LEU A 376 -21.37 -14.46 -12.48
N PRO A 377 -22.26 -14.64 -13.47
CA PRO A 377 -22.08 -15.62 -14.55
C PRO A 377 -20.75 -15.52 -15.29
N TRP A 378 -20.16 -14.33 -15.38
CA TRP A 378 -18.89 -14.07 -16.08
C TRP A 378 -17.66 -14.17 -15.17
N ALA A 379 -17.83 -14.33 -13.86
CA ALA A 379 -16.69 -14.41 -12.93
C ALA A 379 -16.06 -15.81 -12.89
N GLU A 380 -16.80 -16.87 -13.25
CA GLU A 380 -16.30 -18.25 -13.28
C GLU A 380 -15.13 -18.41 -14.28
N THR A 381 -15.10 -17.59 -15.33
CA THR A 381 -14.04 -17.59 -16.34
C THR A 381 -12.91 -16.62 -16.05
N ALA A 382 -13.05 -15.76 -15.04
CA ALA A 382 -12.04 -14.76 -14.73
C ALA A 382 -10.96 -15.34 -13.81
N PRO A 383 -9.66 -15.23 -14.16
CA PRO A 383 -8.57 -15.61 -13.27
C PRO A 383 -8.55 -14.64 -12.08
N THR A 384 -9.31 -14.94 -11.03
CA THR A 384 -9.52 -14.01 -9.92
C THR A 384 -8.44 -14.21 -8.86
N VAL A 385 -7.79 -13.10 -8.51
CA VAL A 385 -6.71 -13.01 -7.51
C VAL A 385 -7.27 -13.08 -6.07
N ALA A 386 -8.59 -13.01 -5.91
CA ALA A 386 -9.28 -13.03 -4.63
C ALA A 386 -10.21 -14.24 -4.53
N PRO A 387 -10.23 -14.97 -3.40
CA PRO A 387 -11.14 -16.10 -3.18
C PRO A 387 -12.60 -15.66 -3.11
N LEU A 388 -12.85 -14.37 -2.88
CA LEU A 388 -14.18 -13.77 -2.83
C LEU A 388 -14.31 -12.71 -3.93
N VAL A 389 -15.13 -12.99 -4.94
CA VAL A 389 -15.42 -12.00 -6.00
C VAL A 389 -16.51 -11.03 -5.54
N VAL A 390 -17.67 -11.55 -5.12
CA VAL A 390 -18.78 -10.77 -4.56
C VAL A 390 -19.58 -11.60 -3.55
N ALA A 391 -19.88 -11.02 -2.39
CA ALA A 391 -20.83 -11.59 -1.42
C ALA A 391 -21.52 -10.51 -0.58
N VAL A 392 -22.66 -10.85 0.01
CA VAL A 392 -23.40 -10.00 0.94
C VAL A 392 -23.35 -10.65 2.32
N ALA A 393 -22.79 -9.95 3.30
CA ALA A 393 -23.03 -10.26 4.71
C ALA A 393 -24.42 -9.72 5.06
N ALA A 394 -25.43 -10.58 4.94
CA ALA A 394 -26.81 -10.25 5.25
C ALA A 394 -26.98 -10.11 6.77
N ASP A 395 -27.88 -9.24 7.22
CA ASP A 395 -28.23 -9.08 8.63
C ASP A 395 -27.02 -8.74 9.53
N LEU A 396 -26.05 -7.96 9.00
CA LEU A 396 -24.85 -7.56 9.74
C LEU A 396 -25.19 -6.59 10.88
N LEU A 397 -26.07 -5.63 10.61
CA LEU A 397 -26.65 -4.72 11.60
C LEU A 397 -28.16 -4.92 11.68
N SER A 398 -28.68 -4.90 12.91
CA SER A 398 -30.11 -4.83 13.18
C SER A 398 -30.71 -3.50 12.68
N PRO A 399 -32.05 -3.42 12.48
CA PRO A 399 -32.71 -2.18 12.12
C PRO A 399 -32.39 -1.02 13.09
N ASP A 400 -32.42 -1.27 14.40
CA ASP A 400 -32.13 -0.27 15.44
C ASP A 400 -30.68 0.23 15.37
N GLU A 401 -29.71 -0.66 15.14
CA GLU A 401 -28.31 -0.28 14.92
C GLU A 401 -28.16 0.59 13.66
N VAL A 402 -28.89 0.28 12.60
CA VAL A 402 -28.88 1.10 11.38
C VAL A 402 -29.46 2.48 11.67
N ASP A 403 -30.62 2.59 12.32
CA ASP A 403 -31.21 3.91 12.64
C ASP A 403 -30.28 4.74 13.52
N ALA A 404 -29.66 4.09 14.50
CA ALA A 404 -28.71 4.73 15.38
C ALA A 404 -27.47 5.22 14.61
N LEU A 405 -26.94 4.42 13.68
CA LEU A 405 -25.84 4.82 12.81
C LEU A 405 -26.23 5.98 11.89
N ARG A 406 -27.44 5.96 11.33
CA ARG A 406 -27.96 7.06 10.50
C ARG A 406 -28.03 8.36 11.28
N ALA A 407 -28.63 8.34 12.47
CA ALA A 407 -28.73 9.53 13.32
C ALA A 407 -27.33 10.07 13.68
N TRP A 408 -26.38 9.18 13.98
CA TRP A 408 -24.98 9.56 14.24
C TRP A 408 -24.32 10.21 13.02
N ILE A 409 -24.56 9.68 11.82
CA ILE A 409 -24.05 10.20 10.54
C ILE A 409 -24.59 11.61 10.28
N GLU A 410 -25.89 11.85 10.48
CA GLU A 410 -26.49 13.18 10.25
C GLU A 410 -25.84 14.28 11.09
N ILE A 411 -25.45 13.95 12.33
CA ILE A 411 -24.82 14.91 13.24
C ILE A 411 -23.36 15.18 12.84
N ARG A 412 -22.64 14.16 12.35
CA ARG A 412 -21.18 14.23 12.16
C ARG A 412 -20.74 14.51 10.73
N CYS A 413 -21.52 14.09 9.74
CA CYS A 413 -21.10 14.18 8.35
C CYS A 413 -21.25 15.59 7.81
N ARG A 414 -20.16 16.08 7.21
CA ARG A 414 -20.18 17.27 6.37
C ARG A 414 -20.23 16.82 4.92
N TRP A 415 -21.40 16.93 4.32
CA TRP A 415 -21.66 16.45 2.96
C TRP A 415 -21.07 17.39 1.91
N LYS A 416 -20.41 16.81 0.91
CA LYS A 416 -19.88 17.53 -0.25
C LYS A 416 -20.28 16.80 -1.54
N PRO A 417 -20.69 17.52 -2.60
CA PRO A 417 -20.95 16.88 -3.89
C PRO A 417 -19.65 16.31 -4.48
N SER A 418 -19.72 15.09 -5.00
CA SER A 418 -18.63 14.38 -5.68
C SER A 418 -19.20 13.30 -6.59
N ASN A 419 -18.78 13.27 -7.86
CA ASN A 419 -19.13 12.22 -8.82
C ASN A 419 -20.63 11.85 -8.83
N GLY A 420 -21.51 12.85 -8.88
CA GLY A 420 -22.95 12.63 -8.96
C GLY A 420 -23.64 12.17 -7.67
N HIS A 421 -22.97 12.28 -6.52
CA HIS A 421 -23.55 11.99 -5.20
C HIS A 421 -22.95 12.89 -4.11
N LEU A 422 -23.44 12.78 -2.88
CA LEU A 422 -22.88 13.47 -1.73
C LEU A 422 -21.95 12.51 -0.97
N ILE A 423 -20.75 12.98 -0.62
CA ILE A 423 -19.77 12.24 0.15
C ILE A 423 -19.37 12.99 1.42
N SER A 424 -19.18 12.23 2.50
CA SER A 424 -18.42 12.67 3.67
C SER A 424 -17.34 11.65 4.00
N ARG A 425 -16.18 12.10 4.47
CA ARG A 425 -15.05 11.24 4.83
C ARG A 425 -14.75 11.45 6.31
N ILE A 426 -14.71 10.38 7.08
CA ILE A 426 -14.39 10.40 8.50
C ILE A 426 -13.44 9.24 8.77
N ASP A 427 -12.37 9.52 9.50
CA ASP A 427 -11.49 8.48 10.03
C ASP A 427 -12.06 8.04 11.38
N ASP A 428 -12.63 6.83 11.45
CA ASP A 428 -13.26 6.30 12.65
C ASP A 428 -12.88 4.82 12.86
N MET A 429 -11.81 4.62 13.61
CA MET A 429 -11.27 3.30 13.90
C MET A 429 -12.23 2.47 14.79
N VAL A 430 -13.03 3.11 15.63
CA VAL A 430 -13.97 2.40 16.52
C VAL A 430 -15.07 1.77 15.68
N LEU A 431 -15.70 2.54 14.80
CA LEU A 431 -16.73 2.03 13.89
C LEU A 431 -16.16 0.96 12.94
N ALA A 432 -14.99 1.20 12.35
CA ALA A 432 -14.33 0.23 11.48
C ALA A 432 -14.09 -1.10 12.21
N ARG A 433 -13.63 -1.06 13.46
CA ARG A 433 -13.40 -2.25 14.26
C ARG A 433 -14.69 -2.93 14.70
N GLU A 434 -15.70 -2.20 15.15
CA GLU A 434 -17.00 -2.77 15.52
C GLU A 434 -17.65 -3.52 14.35
N LEU A 435 -17.54 -2.97 13.15
CA LEU A 435 -17.95 -3.65 11.91
C LEU A 435 -17.05 -4.86 11.62
N TRP A 436 -15.73 -4.74 11.80
CA TRP A 436 -14.81 -5.86 11.61
C TRP A 436 -15.09 -7.03 12.55
N MET A 437 -15.36 -6.80 13.83
CA MET A 437 -15.65 -7.86 14.81
C MET A 437 -16.87 -8.69 14.39
N ARG A 438 -17.90 -8.03 13.84
CA ARG A 438 -19.09 -8.68 13.28
C ARG A 438 -18.80 -9.42 11.96
N LEU A 439 -17.82 -8.96 11.19
CA LEU A 439 -17.55 -9.45 9.84
C LEU A 439 -16.47 -10.55 9.77
N GLN A 440 -15.48 -10.52 10.66
CA GLN A 440 -14.22 -11.28 10.51
C GLN A 440 -14.44 -12.80 10.42
N HIS A 441 -15.44 -13.34 11.12
CA HIS A 441 -15.75 -14.77 11.11
C HIS A 441 -16.43 -15.22 9.79
N LEU A 442 -16.93 -14.28 8.99
CA LEU A 442 -17.51 -14.54 7.67
C LEU A 442 -16.48 -14.42 6.54
N LEU A 443 -15.30 -13.86 6.82
CA LEU A 443 -14.26 -13.65 5.84
C LEU A 443 -13.16 -14.72 5.96
N PRO A 444 -12.49 -15.06 4.85
CA PRO A 444 -11.25 -15.81 4.93
C PRO A 444 -10.24 -15.08 5.82
N GLU A 445 -9.56 -15.82 6.71
CA GLU A 445 -8.48 -15.28 7.55
C GLU A 445 -7.34 -14.66 6.73
N SER A 446 -7.21 -15.06 5.47
CA SER A 446 -6.20 -14.57 4.54
C SER A 446 -6.72 -14.53 3.09
N CYS A 447 -6.12 -13.65 2.28
CA CYS A 447 -6.30 -13.59 0.84
C CYS A 447 -4.96 -13.91 0.17
N GLY A 448 -4.84 -15.14 -0.36
CA GLY A 448 -3.54 -15.69 -0.75
C GLY A 448 -2.63 -15.83 0.47
N SER A 449 -1.41 -15.30 0.39
CA SER A 449 -0.44 -15.30 1.51
C SER A 449 -0.59 -14.10 2.46
N ARG A 450 -1.65 -13.29 2.32
CA ARG A 450 -1.82 -12.05 3.08
C ARG A 450 -2.89 -12.22 4.15
N PRO A 451 -2.55 -12.20 5.44
CA PRO A 451 -3.53 -12.22 6.52
C PRO A 451 -4.42 -10.99 6.50
N ALA A 452 -5.70 -11.15 6.83
CA ALA A 452 -6.62 -10.04 7.01
C ALA A 452 -6.17 -9.16 8.19
N ALA A 453 -6.20 -7.84 7.99
CA ALA A 453 -5.74 -6.84 8.95
C ALA A 453 -6.89 -6.05 9.59
N GLY A 454 -8.12 -6.19 9.09
CA GLY A 454 -9.28 -5.44 9.55
C GLY A 454 -10.01 -4.69 8.43
N LEU A 455 -10.92 -3.80 8.82
CA LEU A 455 -11.44 -2.75 7.92
C LEU A 455 -10.56 -1.50 8.00
N SER A 456 -10.47 -0.76 6.90
CA SER A 456 -9.85 0.56 6.88
C SER A 456 -10.58 1.53 7.81
N GLU A 457 -9.82 2.29 8.58
CA GLU A 457 -10.34 3.38 9.41
C GLU A 457 -10.92 4.54 8.59
N HIS A 458 -10.60 4.63 7.29
CA HIS A 458 -11.04 5.68 6.38
C HIS A 458 -12.44 5.43 5.82
N LEU A 459 -13.47 5.83 6.57
CA LEU A 459 -14.88 5.61 6.20
C LEU A 459 -15.38 6.69 5.25
N ARG A 460 -16.03 6.25 4.17
CA ARG A 460 -16.69 7.10 3.17
C ARG A 460 -18.20 6.94 3.28
N PHE A 461 -18.87 7.96 3.81
CA PHE A 461 -20.32 8.04 3.85
C PHE A 461 -20.83 8.57 2.53
N LEU A 462 -21.72 7.83 1.89
CA LEU A 462 -22.23 8.11 0.55
C LEU A 462 -23.74 8.31 0.64
N ARG A 463 -24.22 9.44 0.11
CA ARG A 463 -25.64 9.78 0.05
C ARG A 463 -26.05 10.08 -1.39
N TYR A 464 -27.07 9.39 -1.87
CA TYR A 464 -27.62 9.50 -3.22
C TYR A 464 -29.09 9.91 -3.09
N GLY A 465 -29.45 11.05 -3.67
CA GLY A 465 -30.85 11.44 -3.83
C GLY A 465 -31.41 10.95 -5.17
N PRO A 466 -32.63 11.38 -5.51
CA PRO A 466 -33.15 11.24 -6.87
C PRO A 466 -32.14 11.78 -7.89
N GLU A 467 -32.04 11.14 -9.06
CA GLU A 467 -31.09 11.46 -10.14
C GLU A 467 -29.59 11.19 -9.85
N HIS A 468 -29.21 10.94 -8.61
CA HIS A 468 -27.82 10.59 -8.28
C HIS A 468 -27.51 9.16 -8.74
N ARG A 469 -26.38 8.98 -9.43
CA ARG A 469 -25.87 7.67 -9.83
C ARG A 469 -24.36 7.64 -9.75
N PHE A 470 -23.79 6.44 -9.72
CA PHE A 470 -22.35 6.25 -9.78
C PHE A 470 -22.00 5.41 -10.99
N LEU A 471 -21.30 6.03 -11.96
CA LEU A 471 -20.99 5.41 -13.24
C LEU A 471 -20.17 4.12 -13.06
N PRO A 472 -20.22 3.18 -14.03
CA PRO A 472 -19.40 1.97 -13.99
C PRO A 472 -17.92 2.26 -13.80
N HIS A 473 -17.33 1.65 -12.78
CA HIS A 473 -15.92 1.82 -12.44
C HIS A 473 -15.38 0.59 -11.68
N GLU A 474 -14.07 0.58 -11.48
CA GLU A 474 -13.38 -0.32 -10.55
C GLU A 474 -12.86 0.50 -9.37
N ASP A 475 -12.76 -0.14 -8.22
CA ASP A 475 -12.25 0.50 -7.02
C ASP A 475 -10.73 0.49 -6.99
N SER A 476 -10.14 1.62 -6.62
CA SER A 476 -8.69 1.71 -6.46
C SER A 476 -8.24 1.01 -5.17
N MET A 477 -7.17 0.22 -5.28
CA MET A 477 -6.48 -0.33 -4.12
C MET A 477 -5.84 0.78 -3.29
N GLN A 478 -6.12 0.78 -1.99
CA GLN A 478 -5.47 1.62 -1.00
C GLN A 478 -4.30 0.85 -0.40
N THR A 479 -3.15 1.52 -0.26
CA THR A 479 -2.01 1.00 0.51
C THR A 479 -1.73 1.97 1.65
N VAL A 480 -1.79 1.48 2.88
CA VAL A 480 -1.40 2.21 4.07
C VAL A 480 0.03 1.78 4.40
N SER A 481 0.97 2.70 4.21
CA SER A 481 2.37 2.47 4.55
C SER A 481 2.51 2.17 6.04
N ALA A 482 3.42 1.25 6.33
CA ALA A 482 3.91 0.99 7.67
C ALA A 482 4.30 2.29 8.39
N ALA A 483 3.74 2.53 9.58
CA ALA A 483 4.31 3.46 10.54
C ALA A 483 5.20 2.66 11.51
N GLY A 484 6.52 2.89 11.46
CA GLY A 484 7.47 2.17 12.31
C GLY A 484 7.68 0.71 11.91
N SER A 485 7.51 -0.21 12.86
CA SER A 485 7.75 -1.65 12.69
C SER A 485 6.54 -2.46 12.21
N MET A 486 5.39 -1.82 12.01
CA MET A 486 4.19 -2.51 11.52
C MET A 486 4.32 -2.85 10.03
N PRO A 487 3.78 -3.97 9.53
CA PRO A 487 3.76 -4.23 8.09
C PRO A 487 2.86 -3.21 7.37
N SER A 488 3.16 -2.93 6.09
CA SER A 488 2.22 -2.19 5.24
C SER A 488 0.91 -2.97 5.11
N ARG A 489 -0.20 -2.25 4.96
CA ARG A 489 -1.52 -2.84 4.73
C ARG A 489 -2.01 -2.44 3.35
N ARG A 490 -2.67 -3.35 2.63
CA ARG A 490 -3.30 -3.09 1.33
C ARG A 490 -4.75 -3.57 1.31
N SER A 491 -5.65 -2.78 0.75
CA SER A 491 -7.01 -3.22 0.49
C SER A 491 -7.08 -4.16 -0.72
N LEU A 492 -7.87 -5.22 -0.62
CA LEU A 492 -8.17 -6.10 -1.75
C LEU A 492 -9.68 -6.23 -2.03
N LEU A 493 -10.50 -6.01 -1.00
CA LEU A 493 -11.96 -6.01 -1.10
C LEU A 493 -12.50 -4.65 -0.69
N SER A 494 -13.53 -4.18 -1.37
CA SER A 494 -14.40 -3.11 -0.90
C SER A 494 -15.49 -3.68 0.01
N ALA A 495 -15.84 -2.93 1.05
CA ALA A 495 -16.92 -3.23 1.99
C ALA A 495 -17.92 -2.07 1.99
N LEU A 496 -19.16 -2.32 1.56
CA LEU A 496 -20.21 -1.31 1.41
C LEU A 496 -21.43 -1.68 2.26
N LEU A 497 -21.57 -1.03 3.42
CA LEU A 497 -22.69 -1.17 4.34
C LEU A 497 -23.87 -0.30 3.91
N TYR A 498 -25.06 -0.91 3.77
CA TYR A 498 -26.29 -0.22 3.37
C TYR A 498 -27.07 0.23 4.60
N LEU A 499 -27.37 1.53 4.69
CA LEU A 499 -28.15 2.10 5.80
C LEU A 499 -29.60 2.44 5.39
N SER A 500 -29.90 2.24 4.12
CA SER A 500 -31.22 2.38 3.51
C SER A 500 -31.39 1.23 2.54
N GLU A 501 -32.64 0.84 2.29
CA GLU A 501 -32.97 -0.09 1.22
C GLU A 501 -33.97 0.51 0.26
N PRO A 502 -33.89 0.19 -1.04
CA PRO A 502 -34.94 0.51 -1.99
C PRO A 502 -36.27 -0.16 -1.60
N GLU A 503 -37.37 0.60 -1.54
CA GLU A 503 -38.73 0.07 -1.28
C GLU A 503 -39.53 -0.13 -2.59
N GLY A 504 -40.09 -1.33 -2.76
CA GLY A 504 -41.00 -1.66 -3.86
C GLY A 504 -40.44 -2.60 -4.95
N PRO A 505 -41.29 -3.11 -5.86
CA PRO A 505 -40.93 -4.10 -6.87
C PRO A 505 -40.03 -3.57 -8.00
N HIS A 506 -39.96 -2.24 -8.16
CA HIS A 506 -39.13 -1.55 -9.15
C HIS A 506 -38.00 -0.75 -8.50
N ALA A 507 -37.75 -0.99 -7.22
CA ALA A 507 -36.88 -0.14 -6.43
C ALA A 507 -35.42 -0.26 -6.90
N ARG A 508 -34.90 0.86 -7.41
CA ARG A 508 -33.49 1.02 -7.80
C ARG A 508 -32.69 1.67 -6.68
N GLY A 509 -31.38 1.77 -6.86
CA GLY A 509 -30.46 2.25 -5.80
C GLY A 509 -29.52 1.16 -5.29
N GLY A 510 -29.51 -0.03 -5.88
CA GLY A 510 -28.56 -1.09 -5.59
C GLY A 510 -27.13 -0.78 -6.03
N THR A 511 -26.26 -1.78 -5.87
CA THR A 511 -24.96 -1.84 -6.57
C THR A 511 -25.06 -2.92 -7.63
N ARG A 512 -24.76 -2.54 -8.87
CA ARG A 512 -24.82 -3.42 -10.04
C ARG A 512 -23.42 -3.78 -10.50
N PHE A 513 -23.13 -5.07 -10.60
CA PHE A 513 -21.91 -5.58 -11.21
C PHE A 513 -22.08 -5.68 -12.72
N ILE A 514 -21.11 -5.13 -13.45
CA ILE A 514 -21.19 -4.93 -14.88
C ILE A 514 -20.40 -6.02 -15.59
N ALA A 515 -21.08 -6.82 -16.41
CA ALA A 515 -20.43 -7.82 -17.25
C ALA A 515 -19.46 -7.14 -18.25
N PRO A 516 -18.27 -7.73 -18.50
CA PRO A 516 -17.30 -7.18 -19.44
C PRO A 516 -17.87 -6.94 -20.85
N ASP A 517 -18.80 -7.79 -21.27
CA ASP A 517 -19.47 -7.81 -22.57
C ASP A 517 -20.89 -7.23 -22.54
N CYS A 518 -21.22 -6.42 -21.51
CA CYS A 518 -22.52 -5.79 -21.39
C CYS A 518 -22.81 -4.86 -22.59
N PRO A 519 -23.79 -5.16 -23.45
CA PRO A 519 -24.07 -4.38 -24.66
C PRO A 519 -24.58 -2.98 -24.32
N GLU A 520 -25.36 -2.86 -23.25
CA GLU A 520 -25.84 -1.57 -22.76
C GLU A 520 -24.67 -0.72 -22.30
N CYS A 521 -23.78 -1.25 -21.45
CA CYS A 521 -22.63 -0.48 -21.01
C CYS A 521 -21.72 -0.06 -22.18
N ALA A 522 -21.60 -0.89 -23.23
CA ALA A 522 -20.85 -0.54 -24.43
C ALA A 522 -21.53 0.60 -25.23
N ARG A 523 -22.87 0.59 -25.31
CA ARG A 523 -23.66 1.57 -26.08
C ARG A 523 -23.78 2.93 -25.39
N GLN A 524 -24.07 2.95 -24.09
CA GLN A 524 -24.41 4.18 -23.34
C GLN A 524 -23.44 4.49 -22.20
N GLY A 525 -22.45 3.64 -21.93
CA GLY A 525 -21.50 3.81 -20.83
C GLY A 525 -22.02 3.37 -19.46
N TYR A 526 -23.26 2.86 -19.36
CA TYR A 526 -23.87 2.36 -18.13
C TYR A 526 -24.95 1.30 -18.40
N CYS A 527 -25.40 0.61 -17.34
CA CYS A 527 -26.49 -0.38 -17.43
C CYS A 527 -27.48 -0.18 -16.27
N GLU A 528 -28.66 0.36 -16.56
CA GLU A 528 -29.75 0.54 -15.60
C GLU A 528 -30.70 -0.66 -15.59
N ALA A 529 -30.18 -1.84 -15.27
CA ALA A 529 -30.98 -3.08 -15.22
C ALA A 529 -31.63 -3.53 -16.56
N ALA A 530 -31.13 -3.01 -17.68
CA ALA A 530 -31.66 -3.30 -19.02
C ALA A 530 -31.07 -4.57 -19.68
N CYS A 531 -30.16 -5.29 -19.02
CA CYS A 531 -29.64 -6.55 -19.55
C CYS A 531 -29.55 -7.64 -18.48
N ASP A 532 -29.76 -8.88 -18.92
CA ASP A 532 -29.66 -10.13 -18.17
C ASP A 532 -28.22 -10.49 -17.78
N ARG A 533 -27.24 -9.90 -18.46
CA ARG A 533 -25.82 -10.14 -18.19
C ARG A 533 -25.29 -9.42 -16.98
N CYS A 534 -25.85 -8.30 -16.55
CA CYS A 534 -25.36 -7.58 -15.36
C CYS A 534 -26.19 -7.98 -14.13
N VAL A 535 -25.58 -7.97 -12.95
CA VAL A 535 -26.19 -8.53 -11.72
C VAL A 535 -26.27 -7.45 -10.65
N ASP A 536 -27.47 -7.23 -10.11
CA ASP A 536 -27.64 -6.40 -8.92
C ASP A 536 -27.33 -7.22 -7.67
N ALA A 537 -26.59 -6.60 -6.74
CA ALA A 537 -26.37 -7.19 -5.43
C ALA A 537 -27.69 -7.25 -4.64
N PRO A 538 -28.04 -8.40 -4.03
CA PRO A 538 -29.28 -8.56 -3.24
C PRO A 538 -29.10 -7.97 -1.83
N VAL A 539 -28.81 -6.68 -1.76
CA VAL A 539 -28.52 -5.94 -0.53
C VAL A 539 -29.80 -5.41 0.11
N ARG A 540 -29.85 -5.47 1.43
CA ARG A 540 -30.92 -4.89 2.25
C ARG A 540 -30.33 -3.89 3.23
N ARG A 541 -31.19 -3.12 3.88
CA ARG A 541 -30.79 -2.26 4.99
C ARG A 541 -30.11 -3.11 6.06
N GLY A 542 -28.96 -2.65 6.56
CA GLY A 542 -28.12 -3.37 7.53
C GLY A 542 -27.22 -4.44 6.94
N SER A 543 -27.31 -4.73 5.64
CA SER A 543 -26.40 -5.65 4.96
C SER A 543 -25.10 -4.97 4.55
N LEU A 544 -24.00 -5.74 4.51
CA LEU A 544 -22.70 -5.29 4.01
C LEU A 544 -22.30 -6.06 2.76
N LEU A 545 -22.14 -5.35 1.65
CA LEU A 545 -21.67 -5.90 0.38
C LEU A 545 -20.15 -5.92 0.34
N LEU A 546 -19.59 -7.11 0.15
CA LEU A 546 -18.17 -7.37 -0.06
C LEU A 546 -17.91 -7.67 -1.52
N PHE A 547 -16.89 -7.05 -2.12
CA PHE A 547 -16.50 -7.37 -3.48
C PHE A 547 -15.04 -7.07 -3.75
N ALA A 548 -14.43 -7.84 -4.65
CA ALA A 548 -13.08 -7.57 -5.14
C ALA A 548 -13.02 -6.18 -5.78
N GLN A 549 -11.97 -5.41 -5.48
CA GLN A 549 -11.85 -4.04 -5.99
C GLN A 549 -11.74 -3.97 -7.52
N SER A 550 -11.31 -5.05 -8.16
CA SER A 550 -11.31 -5.23 -9.63
C SER A 550 -12.67 -5.57 -10.22
N ALA A 551 -13.70 -5.82 -9.40
CA ALA A 551 -15.04 -6.08 -9.90
C ALA A 551 -15.66 -4.75 -10.40
N ARG A 552 -15.82 -4.64 -11.72
CA ARG A 552 -16.47 -3.48 -12.34
C ARG A 552 -17.92 -3.37 -11.87
N HIS A 553 -18.28 -2.25 -11.28
CA HIS A 553 -19.59 -2.06 -10.68
C HIS A 553 -20.08 -0.61 -10.81
N ALA A 554 -21.36 -0.40 -10.58
CA ALA A 554 -22.04 0.90 -10.66
C ALA A 554 -23.07 1.05 -9.52
N GLY A 555 -23.34 2.28 -9.14
CA GLY A 555 -24.48 2.62 -8.28
C GLY A 555 -25.68 3.00 -9.17
N THR A 556 -26.73 2.17 -9.18
CA THR A 556 -27.96 2.47 -9.94
C THR A 556 -28.69 3.67 -9.33
N MET A 557 -29.37 4.46 -10.16
CA MET A 557 -30.11 5.65 -9.75
C MET A 557 -31.27 5.29 -8.80
N PRO A 558 -31.39 5.88 -7.60
CA PRO A 558 -32.58 5.74 -6.77
C PRO A 558 -33.76 6.47 -7.43
N GLU A 559 -34.94 5.83 -7.53
CA GLU A 559 -36.11 6.44 -8.18
C GLU A 559 -36.91 7.35 -7.24
N SER A 560 -37.10 6.94 -5.97
CA SER A 560 -38.03 7.61 -5.06
C SER A 560 -37.46 7.95 -3.68
N MET A 561 -36.30 7.40 -3.32
CA MET A 561 -35.77 7.50 -1.96
C MET A 561 -34.27 7.74 -1.91
N GLU A 562 -33.84 8.37 -0.80
CA GLU A 562 -32.44 8.57 -0.51
C GLU A 562 -31.75 7.23 -0.22
N LYS A 563 -30.69 6.93 -0.95
CA LYS A 563 -29.76 5.85 -0.62
C LYS A 563 -28.63 6.40 0.23
N LEU A 564 -28.44 5.82 1.41
CA LEU A 564 -27.34 6.08 2.32
C LEU A 564 -26.51 4.80 2.52
N ALA A 565 -25.19 4.92 2.37
CA ALA A 565 -24.27 3.80 2.55
C ALA A 565 -22.95 4.25 3.20
N VAL A 566 -22.27 3.33 3.85
CA VAL A 566 -20.90 3.50 4.37
C VAL A 566 -19.98 2.60 3.56
N ARG A 567 -18.98 3.19 2.92
CA ARG A 567 -17.93 2.44 2.24
C ARG A 567 -16.64 2.47 3.05
N THR A 568 -16.06 1.30 3.23
CA THR A 568 -14.69 1.09 3.68
C THR A 568 -14.06 -0.02 2.84
N ASP A 569 -12.86 -0.46 3.18
CA ASP A 569 -12.10 -1.46 2.46
C ASP A 569 -11.56 -2.51 3.45
N VAL A 570 -11.56 -3.80 3.06
CA VAL A 570 -10.94 -4.87 3.84
C VAL A 570 -9.45 -4.84 3.58
N MET A 571 -8.68 -4.60 4.64
CA MET A 571 -7.24 -4.47 4.62
C MET A 571 -6.58 -5.82 4.85
N TYR A 572 -5.45 -6.05 4.20
CA TYR A 572 -4.62 -7.24 4.35
C TYR A 572 -3.17 -6.81 4.57
N PHE A 573 -2.42 -7.54 5.39
CA PHE A 573 -1.00 -7.25 5.58
C PHE A 573 -0.21 -7.61 4.31
N ASP A 574 0.59 -6.67 3.82
CA ASP A 574 1.56 -6.87 2.75
C ASP A 574 2.93 -7.11 3.40
N TRP A 575 3.23 -8.38 3.65
CA TRP A 575 4.55 -8.80 4.13
C TRP A 575 5.56 -8.70 2.99
N PRO A 576 6.79 -8.23 3.24
CA PRO A 576 7.82 -8.26 2.22
C PRO A 576 8.06 -9.72 1.77
N PRO A 577 8.21 -9.97 0.46
CA PRO A 577 8.45 -11.31 -0.06
C PRO A 577 9.63 -11.98 0.67
N GLY A 578 9.40 -13.15 1.26
CA GLY A 578 10.41 -13.91 2.01
C GLY A 578 10.46 -13.63 3.52
N ALA A 579 9.68 -12.68 4.04
CA ALA A 579 9.35 -12.69 5.47
C ALA A 579 8.35 -13.82 5.69
N ASP A 580 8.86 -14.95 6.21
CA ASP A 580 8.02 -16.07 6.64
C ASP A 580 6.96 -15.52 7.61
N SER A 581 5.68 -15.77 7.33
CA SER A 581 4.59 -15.17 8.12
C SER A 581 4.65 -15.60 9.58
N GLY A 582 5.33 -16.72 9.88
CA GLY A 582 5.56 -17.24 11.22
C GLY A 582 4.28 -17.47 12.03
N LEU A 583 3.11 -17.37 11.39
CA LEU A 583 1.79 -17.40 11.99
C LEU A 583 1.23 -18.81 12.02
#